data_AF-A0A1S2KK57-F1
#
_entry.id   AF-A0A1S2KK57-F1
#
_cell.length_a   1.000
_cell.length_b   1.000
_cell.length_c   1.000
_cell.angle_alpha   90.00
_cell.angle_beta   90.00
_cell.angle_gamma   90.00
#
_symmetry.space_group_name_H-M   'P 1'
#
loop_
_entity.id
_entity.type
_entity.pdbx_description
1 polymer ?
#
loop_
_entity_poly.entity_id
_entity_poly.type
_entity_poly.pdbx_seq_one_letter_code
_entity_poly.pdbx_strand_id
1 'polypeptide(L)'
;MREDEREEGPHMPPRSKVRNHDEAKRWLLEGKSYAWMVKKYLEKYNVETTTGYWATYANRAELPLRIVRDTDLIPWKIADQHRWDYNLVMLRAEARKRAKHKLSDEEAAKLESWKEWLKQNSLVIYYDAETEDGFFAVPREDRDTDLIRVPTNPAQLRSKTTRTAKPK
;
A
#
# COMPACT_ATOMS: atom_id res chain seq x y z
N MET A 1 10.23 -56.89 -3.16
CA MET A 1 10.91 -55.90 -2.30
C MET A 1 12.24 -55.53 -2.95
N ARG A 2 12.29 -54.36 -3.58
CA ARG A 2 13.52 -53.58 -3.77
C ARG A 2 13.09 -52.12 -3.64
N GLU A 3 13.54 -51.51 -2.56
CA GLU A 3 13.35 -50.11 -2.23
C GLU A 3 14.19 -49.31 -3.23
N ASP A 4 13.51 -48.61 -4.15
CA ASP A 4 14.14 -47.54 -4.92
C ASP A 4 14.15 -46.31 -4.03
N GLU A 5 15.25 -46.14 -3.31
CA GLU A 5 15.62 -44.90 -2.63
C GLU A 5 15.72 -43.80 -3.69
N ARG A 6 14.67 -42.98 -3.82
CA ARG A 6 14.79 -41.69 -4.49
C ARG A 6 15.65 -40.80 -3.61
N GLU A 7 16.90 -40.60 -3.99
CA GLU A 7 17.74 -39.53 -3.46
C GLU A 7 17.02 -38.19 -3.69
N GLU A 8 16.39 -37.68 -2.63
CA GLU A 8 15.97 -36.28 -2.57
C GLU A 8 17.23 -35.41 -2.45
N GLY A 9 17.72 -34.94 -3.60
CA GLY A 9 18.73 -33.88 -3.64
C GLY A 9 18.29 -32.68 -2.81
N PRO A 10 19.21 -31.95 -2.15
CA PRO A 10 18.86 -30.89 -1.23
C PRO A 10 17.96 -29.86 -1.93
N HIS A 11 16.76 -29.63 -1.39
CA HIS A 11 15.87 -28.55 -1.80
C HIS A 11 16.55 -27.20 -1.48
N MET A 12 17.43 -26.78 -2.38
CA MET A 12 18.09 -25.49 -2.29
C MET A 12 17.01 -24.44 -2.60
N PRO A 13 16.65 -23.56 -1.65
CA PRO A 13 15.73 -22.47 -1.96
C PRO A 13 16.34 -21.67 -3.12
N PRO A 14 15.54 -21.22 -4.10
CA PRO A 14 16.05 -20.55 -5.29
C PRO A 14 16.98 -19.42 -4.86
N ARG A 15 18.22 -19.41 -5.40
CA ARG A 15 19.27 -18.44 -5.08
C ARG A 15 18.67 -17.04 -5.02
N SER A 16 18.57 -16.48 -3.80
CA SER A 16 18.14 -15.10 -3.62
C SER A 16 19.03 -14.20 -4.48
N LYS A 17 18.43 -13.40 -5.36
CA LYS A 17 19.15 -12.36 -6.10
C LYS A 17 19.64 -11.24 -5.17
N VAL A 18 19.18 -11.21 -3.91
CA VAL A 18 19.66 -10.27 -2.89
C VAL A 18 21.04 -10.72 -2.40
N ARG A 19 22.07 -9.93 -2.72
CA ARG A 19 23.45 -10.16 -2.27
C ARG A 19 23.68 -9.72 -0.83
N ASN A 20 23.06 -8.60 -0.43
CA ASN A 20 23.16 -8.09 0.93
C ASN A 20 21.75 -7.79 1.47
N HIS A 21 21.29 -8.69 2.34
CA HIS A 21 19.95 -8.65 2.91
C HIS A 21 19.75 -7.48 3.87
N ASP A 22 20.73 -7.17 4.72
CA ASP A 22 20.63 -6.09 5.71
C ASP A 22 20.62 -4.72 5.04
N GLU A 23 21.44 -4.54 4.01
CA GLU A 23 21.44 -3.31 3.24
C GLU A 23 20.13 -3.13 2.46
N ALA A 24 19.62 -4.21 1.85
CA ALA A 24 18.33 -4.16 1.17
C ALA A 24 17.19 -3.82 2.14
N LYS A 25 17.20 -4.41 3.35
CA LYS A 25 16.23 -4.08 4.41
C LYS A 25 16.35 -2.61 4.83
N ARG A 26 17.57 -2.12 5.07
CA ARG A 26 17.83 -0.72 5.43
C ARG A 26 17.27 0.24 4.38
N TRP A 27 17.58 0.04 3.10
CA TRP A 27 17.07 0.91 2.03
C TRP A 27 15.55 0.90 1.90
N LEU A 28 14.93 -0.25 2.10
CA LEU A 28 13.47 -0.36 2.11
C LEU A 28 12.85 0.37 3.31
N LEU A 29 13.47 0.26 4.49
CA LEU A 29 13.04 0.99 5.70
C LEU A 29 13.27 2.51 5.58
N GLU A 30 14.34 2.94 4.90
CA GLU A 30 14.60 4.34 4.53
C GLU A 30 13.66 4.88 3.44
N GLY A 31 12.77 4.04 2.90
CA GLY A 31 11.77 4.46 1.92
C GLY A 31 12.33 4.65 0.49
N LYS A 32 13.45 4.00 0.13
CA LYS A 32 13.92 3.98 -1.26
C LYS A 32 12.88 3.29 -2.15
N SER A 33 12.72 3.78 -3.39
CA SER A 33 11.74 3.21 -4.32
C SER A 33 12.25 1.91 -4.92
N TYR A 34 11.36 1.02 -5.37
CA TYR A 34 11.79 -0.21 -6.05
C TYR A 34 12.56 0.06 -7.33
N ALA A 35 12.21 1.13 -8.07
CA ALA A 35 12.99 1.57 -9.23
C ALA A 35 14.42 1.98 -8.83
N TRP A 36 14.56 2.70 -7.72
CA TRP A 36 15.87 3.02 -7.15
C TRP A 36 16.64 1.76 -6.73
N MET A 37 15.96 0.80 -6.09
CA MET A 37 16.55 -0.48 -5.69
C MET A 37 17.09 -1.24 -6.89
N VAL A 38 16.31 -1.34 -7.98
CA VAL A 38 16.73 -1.99 -9.23
C VAL A 38 17.99 -1.35 -9.78
N LYS A 39 17.98 -0.02 -9.94
CA LYS A 39 19.14 0.73 -10.43
C LYS A 39 20.36 0.54 -9.54
N LYS A 40 20.18 0.65 -8.21
CA LYS A 40 21.29 0.56 -7.27
C LYS A 40 21.90 -0.83 -7.19
N TYR A 41 21.08 -1.87 -7.26
CA TYR A 41 21.56 -3.26 -7.28
C TYR A 41 22.29 -3.60 -8.56
N LEU A 42 21.86 -3.05 -9.69
CA LEU A 42 22.60 -3.17 -10.94
C LEU A 42 23.96 -2.45 -10.83
N GLU A 43 23.98 -1.20 -10.39
CA GLU A 43 25.22 -0.41 -10.25
C GLU A 43 26.21 -1.02 -9.25
N LYS A 44 25.74 -1.43 -8.07
CA LYS A 44 26.62 -1.83 -6.96
C LYS A 44 27.01 -3.30 -7.00
N TYR A 45 26.11 -4.16 -7.47
CA TYR A 45 26.28 -5.61 -7.41
C TYR A 45 26.30 -6.29 -8.78
N ASN A 46 26.07 -5.54 -9.86
CA ASN A 46 25.88 -6.08 -11.21
C ASN A 46 24.78 -7.17 -11.23
N VAL A 47 23.73 -6.98 -10.44
CA VAL A 47 22.59 -7.91 -10.37
C VAL A 47 21.33 -7.25 -10.89
N GLU A 48 20.83 -7.78 -12.00
CA GLU A 48 19.53 -7.41 -12.53
C GLU A 48 18.39 -7.93 -11.65
N THR A 49 17.60 -6.98 -11.15
CA THR A 49 16.39 -7.23 -10.37
C THR A 49 15.21 -6.50 -11.00
N THR A 50 13.99 -6.86 -10.60
CA THR A 50 12.77 -6.17 -11.05
C THR A 50 12.07 -5.52 -9.87
N THR A 51 11.18 -4.57 -10.15
CA THR A 51 10.36 -3.93 -9.10
C THR A 51 9.47 -4.95 -8.38
N GLY A 52 8.90 -5.92 -9.12
CA GLY A 52 8.11 -7.02 -8.56
C GLY A 52 8.91 -7.95 -7.65
N TYR A 53 10.20 -8.17 -7.95
CA TYR A 53 11.10 -8.93 -7.08
C TYR A 53 11.26 -8.24 -5.72
N TRP A 54 11.50 -6.91 -5.70
CA TRP A 54 11.63 -6.15 -4.46
C TRP A 54 10.33 -6.09 -3.65
N ALA A 55 9.17 -6.00 -4.31
CA ALA A 55 7.88 -6.10 -3.64
C ALA A 55 7.68 -7.47 -2.96
N THR A 56 8.03 -8.56 -3.65
CA THR A 56 7.96 -9.91 -3.10
C THR A 56 8.95 -10.09 -1.96
N TYR A 57 10.17 -9.58 -2.12
CA TYR A 57 11.20 -9.59 -1.10
C TYR A 57 10.76 -8.87 0.18
N ALA A 58 10.24 -7.65 0.07
CA ALA A 58 9.74 -6.88 1.21
C ALA A 58 8.62 -7.62 1.94
N ASN A 59 7.68 -8.23 1.20
CA ASN A 59 6.62 -9.05 1.79
C ASN A 59 7.17 -10.27 2.55
N ARG A 60 8.12 -11.02 1.96
CA ARG A 60 8.73 -12.19 2.58
C ARG A 60 9.59 -11.84 3.79
N ALA A 61 10.24 -10.69 3.76
CA ALA A 61 11.06 -10.18 4.84
C ALA A 61 10.24 -9.51 5.95
N GLU A 62 8.91 -9.57 5.88
CA GLU A 62 7.96 -8.96 6.82
C GLU A 62 8.23 -7.47 7.05
N LEU A 63 8.81 -6.80 6.05
CA LEU A 63 9.07 -5.38 6.12
C LEU A 63 7.75 -4.62 5.97
N PRO A 64 7.59 -3.49 6.67
CA PRO A 64 6.42 -2.65 6.51
C PRO A 64 6.27 -2.26 5.04
N LEU A 65 5.13 -2.60 4.45
CA LEU A 65 4.81 -2.19 3.09
C LEU A 65 4.78 -0.66 3.04
N ARG A 66 5.43 -0.09 2.03
CA ARG A 66 5.39 1.36 1.76
C ARG A 66 3.96 1.88 1.51
N ILE A 67 3.06 0.99 1.10
CA ILE A 67 1.66 1.30 0.84
C ILE A 67 0.84 0.73 2.00
N VAL A 68 0.40 1.63 2.88
CA VAL A 68 -0.63 1.30 3.88
C VAL A 68 -1.94 1.11 3.15
N ARG A 69 -2.57 -0.05 3.37
CA ARG A 69 -3.91 -0.35 2.88
C ARG A 69 -4.85 -0.21 4.06
N ASP A 70 -5.71 0.80 4.01
CA ASP A 70 -6.79 1.01 4.97
C ASP A 70 -8.10 0.85 4.19
N THR A 71 -8.70 -0.34 4.30
CA THR A 71 -9.94 -0.68 3.58
C THR A 71 -11.17 -0.06 4.22
N ASP A 72 -11.06 0.40 5.46
CA ASP A 72 -12.17 1.06 6.15
C ASP A 72 -12.23 2.54 5.73
N LEU A 73 -11.06 3.17 5.55
CA LEU A 73 -10.96 4.56 5.05
C LEU A 73 -11.00 4.68 3.51
N ILE A 74 -10.56 3.65 2.77
CA ILE A 74 -10.59 3.65 1.30
C ILE A 74 -11.23 2.33 0.82
N PRO A 75 -12.55 2.18 0.98
CA PRO A 75 -13.25 0.95 0.67
C PRO A 75 -13.42 0.72 -0.83
N TRP A 76 -13.36 1.76 -1.66
CA TRP A 76 -13.74 1.68 -3.07
C TRP A 76 -12.68 1.08 -3.99
N LYS A 77 -13.13 0.37 -5.04
CA LYS A 77 -12.28 -0.01 -6.18
C LYS A 77 -12.01 1.22 -7.04
N ILE A 78 -10.87 1.86 -6.80
CA ILE A 78 -10.49 3.09 -7.52
C ILE A 78 -10.07 2.75 -8.95
N ALA A 79 -10.70 3.42 -9.91
CA ALA A 79 -10.35 3.41 -11.33
C ALA A 79 -8.99 4.08 -11.58
N ASP A 80 -8.25 3.61 -12.58
CA ASP A 80 -6.86 4.02 -12.80
C ASP A 80 -6.72 5.52 -13.10
N GLN A 81 -7.70 6.11 -13.78
CA GLN A 81 -7.73 7.54 -14.07
C GLN A 81 -7.82 8.42 -12.80
N HIS A 82 -8.47 7.95 -11.73
CA HIS A 82 -8.64 8.69 -10.47
C HIS A 82 -7.52 8.41 -9.45
N ARG A 83 -6.49 7.62 -9.81
CA ARG A 83 -5.48 7.13 -8.85
C ARG A 83 -4.60 8.23 -8.24
N TRP A 84 -4.57 9.39 -8.87
CA TRP A 84 -3.79 10.57 -8.49
C TRP A 84 -4.66 11.71 -7.94
N ASP A 85 -5.97 11.48 -7.79
CA ASP A 85 -6.88 12.47 -7.26
C ASP A 85 -6.42 12.97 -5.88
N TYR A 86 -6.58 14.27 -5.65
CA TYR A 86 -6.10 14.92 -4.44
C TYR A 86 -6.76 14.36 -3.17
N ASN A 87 -8.07 14.12 -3.19
CA ASN A 87 -8.79 13.54 -2.05
C ASN A 87 -8.29 12.12 -1.76
N LEU A 88 -8.03 11.32 -2.79
CA LEU A 88 -7.43 9.99 -2.62
C LEU A 88 -6.02 10.06 -2.02
N VAL A 89 -5.20 11.01 -2.44
CA VAL A 89 -3.86 11.22 -1.88
C VAL A 89 -3.95 11.59 -0.41
N MET A 90 -4.88 12.48 -0.02
CA MET A 90 -5.10 12.85 1.38
C MET A 90 -5.62 11.67 2.22
N LEU A 91 -6.57 10.89 1.70
CA LEU A 91 -7.03 9.67 2.38
C LEU A 91 -5.90 8.65 2.59
N ARG A 92 -4.98 8.50 1.62
CA ARG A 92 -3.80 7.64 1.77
C ARG A 92 -2.82 8.20 2.81
N ALA A 93 -2.67 9.52 2.92
CA ALA A 93 -1.86 10.15 3.96
C ALA A 93 -2.46 9.91 5.35
N GLU A 94 -3.79 10.07 5.50
CA GLU A 94 -4.49 9.74 6.75
C GLU A 94 -4.36 8.26 7.10
N ALA A 95 -4.52 7.34 6.14
CA ALA A 95 -4.30 5.91 6.36
C ALA A 95 -2.89 5.62 6.91
N ARG A 96 -1.86 6.25 6.33
CA ARG A 96 -0.48 6.15 6.84
C ARG A 96 -0.36 6.67 8.26
N LYS A 97 -0.97 7.83 8.55
CA LYS A 97 -0.99 8.43 9.89
C LYS A 97 -1.65 7.49 10.91
N ARG A 98 -2.81 6.90 10.58
CA ARG A 98 -3.53 5.92 11.42
C ARG A 98 -2.70 4.67 11.70
N ALA A 99 -1.96 4.21 10.70
CA ALA A 99 -1.02 3.09 10.82
C ALA A 99 0.32 3.49 11.50
N LYS A 100 0.43 4.68 12.09
CA LYS A 100 1.60 5.21 12.80
C LYS A 100 2.87 5.31 11.93
N HIS A 101 2.71 5.43 10.61
CA HIS A 101 3.83 5.74 9.73
C HIS A 101 4.17 7.23 9.79
N LYS A 102 5.45 7.55 9.61
CA LYS A 102 5.90 8.93 9.53
C LYS A 102 5.46 9.55 8.20
N LEU A 103 4.78 10.69 8.29
CA LEU A 103 4.55 11.58 7.15
C LEU A 103 5.69 12.62 7.11
N SER A 104 5.97 13.16 5.92
CA SER A 104 6.79 14.38 5.85
C SER A 104 6.04 15.57 6.47
N ASP A 105 6.76 16.59 6.91
CA ASP A 105 6.14 17.77 7.54
C ASP A 105 5.18 18.48 6.57
N GLU A 106 5.54 18.52 5.28
CA GLU A 106 4.69 19.08 4.22
C GLU A 106 3.41 18.25 3.99
N GLU A 107 3.52 16.91 3.91
CA GLU A 107 2.36 16.03 3.78
C GLU A 107 1.44 16.13 5.01
N ALA A 108 2.01 16.20 6.22
CA ALA A 108 1.26 16.36 7.45
C ALA A 108 0.51 17.70 7.47
N ALA A 109 1.17 18.79 7.10
CA ALA A 109 0.53 20.11 7.03
C ALA A 109 -0.63 20.14 6.03
N LYS A 110 -0.44 19.57 4.82
CA LYS A 110 -1.52 19.47 3.82
C LYS A 110 -2.70 18.63 4.31
N LEU A 111 -2.42 17.51 4.96
CA LEU A 111 -3.44 16.63 5.53
C LEU A 111 -4.27 17.35 6.61
N GLU A 112 -3.63 18.05 7.54
CA GLU A 112 -4.36 18.78 8.59
C GLU A 112 -5.22 19.91 8.00
N SER A 113 -4.67 20.70 7.07
CA SER A 113 -5.44 21.75 6.40
C SER A 113 -6.65 21.20 5.64
N TRP A 114 -6.50 20.07 4.95
CA TRP A 114 -7.59 19.41 4.24
C TRP A 114 -8.67 18.87 5.19
N LYS A 115 -8.27 18.26 6.32
CA LYS A 115 -9.21 17.80 7.35
C LYS A 115 -9.96 18.95 8.00
N GLU A 116 -9.27 20.06 8.27
CA GLU A 116 -9.89 21.26 8.83
C GLU A 116 -10.91 21.84 7.85
N TRP A 117 -10.57 21.90 6.55
CA TRP A 117 -11.52 22.32 5.51
C TRP A 117 -12.77 21.42 5.45
N LEU A 118 -12.62 20.09 5.49
CA LEU A 118 -13.76 19.18 5.54
C LEU A 118 -14.62 19.42 6.78
N LYS A 119 -13.98 19.61 7.95
CA LYS A 119 -14.67 19.84 9.22
C LYS A 119 -15.45 21.15 9.22
N GLN A 120 -14.82 22.26 8.82
CA GLN A 120 -15.44 23.59 8.81
C GLN A 120 -16.67 23.65 7.89
N ASN A 121 -16.63 22.93 6.77
CA ASN A 121 -17.71 22.91 5.79
C ASN A 121 -18.69 21.75 6.01
N SER A 122 -18.52 20.96 7.08
CA SER A 122 -19.32 19.74 7.34
C SER A 122 -19.39 18.80 6.14
N LEU A 123 -18.24 18.49 5.54
CA LEU A 123 -18.10 17.66 4.35
C LEU A 123 -17.51 16.28 4.67
N VAL A 124 -17.76 15.34 3.77
CA VAL A 124 -17.13 14.01 3.68
C VAL A 124 -16.76 13.71 2.24
N ILE A 125 -15.83 12.78 2.04
CA ILE A 125 -15.44 12.34 0.70
C ILE A 125 -16.32 11.19 0.23
N TYR A 126 -16.94 11.39 -0.92
CA TYR A 126 -17.63 10.37 -1.69
C TYR A 126 -16.82 10.03 -2.94
N TYR A 127 -16.94 8.78 -3.42
CA TYR A 127 -16.31 8.34 -4.65
C TYR A 127 -17.32 7.63 -5.53
N ASP A 128 -17.31 7.99 -6.81
CA ASP A 128 -18.05 7.37 -7.88
C ASP A 128 -17.10 6.99 -9.01
N ALA A 129 -17.06 5.71 -9.41
CA ALA A 129 -16.12 5.28 -10.45
C ALA A 129 -16.57 5.69 -11.86
N GLU A 130 -17.85 5.99 -12.05
CA GLU A 130 -18.48 6.23 -13.35
C GLU A 130 -18.41 7.71 -13.78
N THR A 131 -17.99 8.60 -12.88
CA THR A 131 -17.80 10.03 -13.19
C THR A 131 -16.38 10.32 -13.66
N GLU A 132 -16.20 11.44 -14.35
CA GLU A 132 -14.88 11.86 -14.85
C GLU A 132 -13.90 12.24 -13.72
N ASP A 133 -14.40 12.89 -12.67
CA ASP A 133 -13.59 13.35 -11.54
C ASP A 133 -13.36 12.25 -10.49
N GLY A 134 -14.33 11.36 -10.34
CA GLY A 134 -14.31 10.28 -9.38
C GLY A 134 -14.63 10.68 -7.94
N PHE A 135 -13.88 11.61 -7.37
CA PHE A 135 -13.98 12.00 -5.96
C PHE A 135 -14.68 13.34 -5.76
N PHE A 136 -15.57 13.38 -4.77
CA PHE A 136 -16.35 14.57 -4.43
C PHE A 136 -16.34 14.82 -2.94
N ALA A 137 -16.26 16.08 -2.54
CA ALA A 137 -16.59 16.50 -1.18
C ALA A 137 -18.09 16.82 -1.12
N VAL A 138 -18.84 16.07 -0.33
CA VAL A 138 -20.29 16.17 -0.22
C VAL A 138 -20.71 16.51 1.22
N PRO A 139 -21.85 17.18 1.43
CA PRO A 139 -22.36 17.46 2.78
C PRO A 139 -22.50 16.19 3.60
N ARG A 140 -22.02 16.24 4.84
CA ARG A 140 -22.08 15.12 5.80
C ARG A 140 -23.53 14.78 6.16
N GLU A 141 -23.80 13.49 6.28
CA GLU A 141 -25.07 12.92 6.75
C GLU A 141 -24.85 12.20 8.09
N ASP A 142 -25.93 11.92 8.82
CA ASP A 142 -25.88 11.24 10.12
C ASP A 142 -25.22 9.86 10.08
N ARG A 143 -25.24 9.19 8.92
CA ARG A 143 -24.59 7.89 8.72
C ARG A 143 -23.06 7.97 8.58
N ASP A 144 -22.51 9.14 8.32
CA ASP A 144 -21.09 9.29 8.01
C ASP A 144 -20.27 9.39 9.31
N THR A 145 -19.64 8.29 9.70
CA THR A 145 -18.90 8.17 10.97
C THR A 145 -17.44 8.63 10.89
N ASP A 146 -16.93 8.95 9.70
CA ASP A 146 -15.51 9.27 9.47
C ASP A 146 -15.34 10.32 8.36
N LEU A 147 -14.16 10.43 7.73
CA LEU A 147 -13.83 11.35 6.63
C LEU A 147 -14.50 10.99 5.30
N ILE A 148 -15.08 9.80 5.18
CA ILE A 148 -15.67 9.29 3.96
C ILE A 148 -17.16 8.97 4.13
N ARG A 149 -17.86 8.99 3.00
CA ARG A 149 -19.15 8.35 2.85
C ARG A 149 -18.96 6.89 2.43
N VAL A 150 -19.21 5.98 3.35
CA VAL A 150 -19.08 4.54 3.06
C VAL A 150 -20.10 4.15 1.96
N PRO A 151 -19.66 3.54 0.85
CA PRO A 151 -20.56 3.14 -0.22
C PRO A 151 -21.51 2.03 0.26
N THR A 152 -22.78 2.14 -0.12
CA THR A 152 -23.80 1.13 0.20
C THR A 152 -23.85 0.02 -0.85
N ASN A 153 -23.35 0.26 -2.06
CA ASN A 153 -23.35 -0.71 -3.15
C ASN A 153 -22.13 -1.66 -3.04
N PRO A 154 -22.32 -2.97 -2.85
CA PRO A 154 -21.22 -3.93 -2.79
C PRO A 154 -20.32 -3.96 -4.03
N ALA A 155 -20.85 -3.62 -5.21
CA ALA A 155 -20.07 -3.60 -6.45
C ALA A 155 -18.96 -2.54 -6.46
N GLN A 156 -19.11 -1.48 -5.65
CA GLN A 156 -18.11 -0.42 -5.53
C GLN A 156 -16.99 -0.79 -4.53
N LEU A 157 -17.22 -1.78 -3.67
CA LEU A 157 -16.27 -2.19 -2.64
C LEU A 157 -15.10 -2.98 -3.24
N ARG A 158 -13.89 -2.72 -2.74
CA ARG A 158 -12.76 -3.63 -2.94
C ARG A 158 -13.05 -4.93 -2.22
N SER A 159 -12.64 -6.03 -2.82
CA SER A 159 -12.56 -7.32 -2.12
C SER A 159 -11.66 -7.16 -0.89
N LYS A 160 -12.19 -7.46 0.30
CA LYS A 160 -11.38 -7.57 1.51
C LYS A 160 -10.34 -8.67 1.25
N THR A 161 -9.08 -8.27 1.04
CA THR A 161 -7.99 -9.26 1.00
C THR A 161 -7.80 -9.73 2.43
N THR A 162 -8.44 -10.83 2.79
CA THR A 162 -8.19 -11.55 4.03
C THR A 162 -6.73 -12.01 3.98
N ARG A 163 -5.81 -11.23 4.56
CA ARG A 163 -4.50 -11.77 4.92
C ARG A 163 -4.72 -12.54 6.21
N THR A 164 -5.02 -13.83 6.08
CA THR A 164 -5.01 -14.77 7.20
C THR A 164 -3.64 -14.65 7.85
N ALA A 165 -3.59 -14.01 9.02
CA ALA A 165 -2.41 -14.06 9.87
C ALA A 165 -2.22 -15.53 10.22
N LYS A 166 -1.10 -16.11 9.79
CA LYS A 166 -0.72 -17.47 10.16
C LYS A 166 -0.61 -17.50 11.69
N PRO A 167 -1.29 -18.41 12.40
CA PRO A 167 -1.17 -18.50 13.85
C PRO A 167 0.28 -18.83 14.21
N LYS A 168 0.73 -18.22 15.32
CA LYS A 168 2.06 -18.38 15.92
C LYS A 168 2.37 -19.83 16.25
#